data_AF-A0A935ELV9-F1
#
_entry.id   AF-A0A935ELV9-F1
#
_cell.length_a   1.000
_cell.length_b   1.000
_cell.length_c   1.000
_cell.angle_alpha   90.00
_cell.angle_beta   90.00
_cell.angle_gamma   90.00
#
_symmetry.space_group_name_H-M   'P 1'
#
loop_
_entity.id
_entity.type
_entity.pdbx_description
1 polymer ?
#
loop_
_entity_poly.entity_id
_entity_poly.type
_entity_poly.pdbx_seq_one_letter_code
_entity_poly.pdbx_strand_id
1 'polypeptide(L)' 'MRYALERAKVDAPHRGSHQFRHALAAHMLQQGASLPEIGQVLRHRSPQTTSIYAKVDLDALRTVVMAWPGSAR' A
#
# COMPACT_ATOMS: atom_id res chain seq x y z
N MET A 1 -16.29 5.59 10.12
CA MET A 1 -14.80 5.44 10.07
C MET A 1 -14.11 6.06 11.27
N ARG A 2 -14.27 7.36 11.55
CA ARG A 2 -13.66 8.04 12.70
C ARG A 2 -13.80 7.28 14.03
N TYR A 3 -15.01 6.85 14.39
CA TYR A 3 -15.25 6.05 15.59
C TYR A 3 -14.49 4.73 15.65
N ALA A 4 -14.28 4.06 14.50
CA ALA A 4 -13.53 2.80 14.45
C ALA A 4 -12.03 3.05 14.70
N LEU A 5 -11.47 4.13 14.14
CA LEU A 5 -10.08 4.54 14.38
C LEU A 5 -9.86 4.97 15.83
N GLU A 6 -10.78 5.74 16.40
CA GLU A 6 -10.74 6.17 17.80
C GLU A 6 -10.79 4.98 18.76
N ARG A 7 -11.70 4.04 18.53
CA ARG A 7 -11.79 2.81 19.34
C ARG A 7 -10.53 1.96 19.25
N ALA A 8 -9.92 1.89 18.06
CA ALA A 8 -8.67 1.18 17.83
C ALA A 8 -7.44 1.96 18.32
N LYS A 9 -7.60 3.20 18.80
CA LYS A 9 -6.52 4.12 19.19
C LYS A 9 -5.48 4.32 18.08
N VAL A 10 -5.93 4.32 16.82
CA VAL A 10 -5.09 4.56 15.65
C VAL A 10 -5.11 6.05 15.34
N ASP A 11 -3.96 6.70 15.46
CA ASP A 11 -3.79 8.04 14.92
C ASP A 11 -3.48 7.95 13.42
N ALA A 12 -4.32 8.60 12.62
CA ALA A 12 -4.26 8.51 11.17
C ALA A 12 -4.40 9.91 10.56
N PRO A 13 -3.63 10.22 9.50
CA PRO A 13 -3.63 11.54 8.86
C PRO A 13 -4.99 11.90 8.27
N HIS A 14 -5.81 10.90 7.94
CA HIS A 14 -7.18 11.07 7.49
C HIS A 14 -8.10 10.17 8.32
N ARG A 15 -9.36 10.57 8.53
CA ARG A 15 -10.34 9.81 9.33
C ARG A 15 -11.55 9.31 8.53
N GLY A 16 -11.46 9.42 7.19
CA GLY A 16 -12.48 9.04 6.23
C GLY A 16 -12.35 7.60 5.73
N SER A 17 -13.24 7.22 4.81
CA SER A 17 -13.29 5.86 4.27
C SER A 17 -12.10 5.45 3.43
N HIS A 18 -11.43 6.43 2.82
CA HIS A 18 -10.19 6.21 2.09
C HIS A 18 -9.10 5.52 2.92
N GLN A 19 -9.02 5.76 4.24
CA GLN A 19 -8.00 5.08 5.05
C GLN A 19 -8.14 3.56 5.09
N PHE A 20 -9.37 3.05 5.20
CA PHE A 20 -9.56 1.59 5.18
C PHE A 20 -9.30 1.03 3.79
N ARG A 21 -9.58 1.79 2.72
CA ARG A 21 -9.19 1.40 1.37
C ARG A 21 -7.68 1.24 1.26
N HIS A 22 -6.91 2.19 1.80
CA HIS A 22 -5.46 2.10 1.84
C HIS A 22 -4.96 0.95 2.71
N ALA A 23 -5.55 0.76 3.89
CA ALA A 23 -5.19 -0.33 4.79
C ALA A 23 -5.45 -1.71 4.15
N LEU A 24 -6.60 -1.88 3.49
CA LEU A 24 -6.93 -3.11 2.77
C LEU A 24 -5.93 -3.37 1.63
N ALA A 25 -5.61 -2.36 0.82
CA ALA A 25 -4.63 -2.50 -0.27
C ALA A 25 -3.25 -2.92 0.24
N ALA A 26 -2.77 -2.27 1.31
CA ALA A 26 -1.48 -2.59 1.93
C ALA A 26 -1.48 -4.02 2.49
N HIS A 27 -2.57 -4.43 3.14
CA HIS A 27 -2.71 -5.79 3.65
C HIS A 27 -2.73 -6.83 2.52
N MET A 28 -3.45 -6.57 1.43
CA MET A 28 -3.47 -7.46 0.26
C MET A 28 -2.08 -7.62 -0.37
N LEU A 29 -1.31 -6.52 -0.51
CA LEU A 29 0.09 -6.59 -0.96
C LEU A 29 0.95 -7.46 -0.04
N GLN A 30 0.82 -7.28 1.28
CA GLN A 30 1.55 -8.08 2.27
C GLN A 30 1.18 -9.57 2.20
N GLN A 31 0.00 -9.92 1.71
CA GLN A 31 -0.44 -11.30 1.48
C GLN A 31 -0.06 -11.82 0.08
N GLY A 32 0.71 -11.04 -0.70
CA GLY A 32 1.22 -11.43 -2.02
C GLY A 32 0.27 -11.17 -3.18
N ALA A 33 -0.83 -10.42 -2.98
CA ALA A 33 -1.70 -10.02 -4.08
C ALA A 33 -0.98 -9.04 -5.02
N SER A 34 -1.19 -9.20 -6.32
CA SER A 34 -0.63 -8.32 -7.34
C SER A 34 -1.40 -6.98 -7.44
N LEU A 35 -0.75 -5.94 -7.99
CA LEU A 35 -1.40 -4.64 -8.21
C LEU A 35 -2.66 -4.74 -9.09
N PRO A 36 -2.72 -5.54 -10.18
CA PRO A 36 -3.96 -5.72 -10.94
C PRO A 36 -5.11 -6.29 -10.10
N GLU A 37 -4.86 -7.31 -9.27
CA GLU A 37 -5.88 -7.92 -8.40
C GLU A 37 -6.40 -6.92 -7.36
N ILE A 38 -5.52 -6.14 -6.76
CA ILE A 38 -5.90 -5.06 -5.83
C ILE A 38 -6.74 -4.02 -6.55
N GLY A 39 -6.34 -3.61 -7.76
CA GLY A 39 -7.11 -2.68 -8.59
C GLY A 39 -8.52 -3.18 -8.87
N GLN A 40 -8.67 -4.48 -9.16
CA GLN A 40 -9.96 -5.10 -9.41
C GLN A 40 -10.85 -5.13 -8.16
N VAL A 41 -10.32 -5.56 -7.01
CA VAL A 41 -11.05 -5.58 -5.73
C VAL A 41 -11.48 -4.18 -5.31
N LEU A 42 -10.61 -3.19 -5.48
CA LEU A 42 -10.91 -1.79 -5.15
C LEU A 42 -11.72 -1.05 -6.22
N ARG A 43 -11.96 -1.70 -7.36
CA ARG A 43 -12.64 -1.17 -8.55
C ARG A 43 -12.01 0.11 -9.09
N HIS A 44 -10.69 0.12 -9.20
CA HIS A 44 -9.97 1.19 -9.87
C HIS A 44 -10.15 1.10 -11.38
N ARG A 45 -10.41 2.24 -12.01
CA ARG A 45 -10.58 2.32 -13.48
C ARG A 45 -9.26 2.36 -14.23
N SER A 46 -8.17 2.66 -13.54
CA SER A 46 -6.86 2.90 -14.13
C SER A 46 -5.77 2.25 -13.25
N PRO A 47 -4.80 1.54 -13.86
CA PRO A 47 -3.64 1.01 -13.14
C PRO A 47 -2.81 2.11 -12.45
N GLN A 48 -2.79 3.32 -13.00
CA GLN A 48 -2.09 4.47 -12.39
C GLN A 48 -2.69 4.84 -11.02
N THR A 49 -3.98 4.62 -10.78
CA THR A 49 -4.57 4.83 -9.44
C THR A 49 -4.12 3.77 -8.44
N THR A 50 -3.85 2.54 -8.90
CA THR A 50 -3.38 1.44 -8.04
C THR A 50 -1.88 1.51 -7.77
N SER A 51 -1.08 2.06 -8.69
CA SER A 51 0.39 2.11 -8.55
C SER A 51 0.87 2.84 -7.30
N ILE A 52 0.03 3.70 -6.70
CA ILE A 52 0.30 4.37 -5.41
C ILE A 52 0.62 3.38 -4.27
N TYR A 53 0.19 2.13 -4.39
CA TYR A 53 0.43 1.08 -3.40
C TYR A 53 1.77 0.36 -3.60
N ALA A 54 2.38 0.43 -4.78
CA ALA A 54 3.66 -0.23 -5.06
C ALA A 54 4.77 0.17 -4.09
N LYS A 55 4.72 1.41 -3.59
CA LYS A 55 5.74 1.98 -2.68
C LYS A 55 5.87 1.25 -1.33
N VAL A 56 4.86 0.47 -0.92
CA VAL A 56 4.89 -0.25 0.37
C VAL A 56 5.26 -1.73 0.22
N ASP A 57 5.44 -2.21 -1.02
CA ASP A 57 5.87 -3.58 -1.30
C ASP A 57 7.40 -3.69 -1.23
N LEU A 58 7.92 -3.67 0.00
CA LEU A 58 9.37 -3.66 0.24
C LEU A 58 10.05 -4.94 -0.24
N ASP A 59 9.36 -6.08 -0.23
CA ASP A 59 9.92 -7.36 -0.65
C ASP A 59 10.09 -7.41 -2.16
N ALA A 60 9.08 -6.99 -2.93
CA ALA A 60 9.25 -6.84 -4.38
C ALA A 60 10.31 -5.79 -4.72
N LEU A 61 10.30 -4.64 -4.02
CA LEU A 61 11.28 -3.57 -4.25
C LEU A 61 12.73 -4.06 -4.01
N ARG A 62 12.99 -4.88 -2.99
CA ARG A 62 14.33 -5.43 -2.72
C ARG A 62 14.89 -6.24 -3.90
N THR A 63 14.04 -6.91 -4.68
CA THR A 63 14.49 -7.72 -5.83
C THR A 63 15.00 -6.90 -7.01
N VAL A 64 14.59 -5.63 -7.10
CA VAL A 64 14.94 -4.72 -8.21
C VAL A 64 15.93 -3.63 -7.81
N VAL A 65 16.22 -3.50 -6.51
CA VAL A 65 17.17 -2.50 -5.99
C VAL A 65 18.59 -2.91 -6.39
N MET A 66 19.30 -1.98 -7.03
CA MET A 66 20.76 -2.08 -7.20
C MET A 66 21.49 -1.59 -5.94
N ALA A 67 22.67 -2.15 -5.70
CA ALA A 67 23.57 -1.64 -4.67
C ALA A 67 23.83 -0.15 -4.89
N TRP A 68 23.83 0.62 -3.80
CA TRP A 68 24.16 2.04 -3.88
C TRP A 68 25.58 2.20 -4.45
N PRO A 69 25.77 2.96 -5.54
CA PRO A 69 27.05 3.03 -6.26
C PRO A 69 28.21 3.59 -5.41
N GLY A 70 27.93 4.22 -4.27
CA GLY A 70 28.94 4.71 -3.32
C GLY A 70 29.15 3.86 -2.07
N SER A 71 28.56 2.66 -1.96
CA SER A 71 28.71 1.82 -0.76
C SER A 71 29.92 0.88 -0.77
N ALA A 72 30.56 0.70 -1.93
CA ALA A 72 31.83 0.00 -2.03
C ALA A 72 32.97 0.97 -1.70
N ARG A 73 33.42 0.95 -0.44
CA ARG A 73 34.70 1.54 -0.05
C ARG A 73 35.49 0.54 0.78
#